data_AF-A0A8S2L4L7-F1
#
_entry.id   AF-A0A8S2L4L7-F1
#
_cell.length_a   1.000
_cell.length_b   1.000
_cell.length_c   1.000
_cell.angle_alpha   90.00
_cell.angle_beta   90.00
_cell.angle_gamma   90.00
#
_symmetry.space_group_name_H-M   'P 1'
#
loop_
_entity.id
_entity.type
_entity.pdbx_description
1 polymer ?
#
loop_
_entity_poly.entity_id
_entity_poly.type
_entity_poly.pdbx_seq_one_letter_code
_entity_poly.pdbx_strand_id
1 'polypeptide(L)' 'FKVTPTIFYQLHTMHVAYRNAVIPAVFALLPNKNQQTYQRLINELAELCPL' A
#
# COMPACT_ATOMS: atom_id res chain seq x y z
N PHE A 1 6.32 -5.70 18.23
CA PHE A 1 6.03 -4.26 18.31
C PHE A 1 5.07 -3.88 17.20
N LYS A 2 3.83 -3.49 17.54
CA LYS A 2 2.91 -2.84 16.58
C LYS A 2 2.72 -1.41 17.07
N VAL A 3 3.57 -0.49 16.62
CA VAL A 3 3.47 0.96 16.92
C VAL A 3 2.52 1.61 15.91
N THR A 4 1.39 0.96 15.65
CA THR A 4 0.42 1.42 14.65
C THR A 4 -0.90 1.64 15.37
N PRO A 5 -1.51 2.83 15.24
CA PRO A 5 -2.81 3.10 15.82
C PRO A 5 -3.82 2.00 15.47
N THR A 6 -4.71 1.66 16.41
CA THR A 6 -5.69 0.56 16.26
C THR A 6 -6.64 0.73 15.07
N ILE A 7 -6.79 1.96 14.58
CA ILE A 7 -7.52 2.28 13.34
C ILE A 7 -6.91 1.64 12.09
N PHE A 8 -5.62 1.27 12.13
CA PHE A 8 -4.95 0.60 11.01
C PHE A 8 -4.66 -0.86 11.36
N TYR A 9 -5.17 -1.73 10.51
CA TYR A 9 -4.98 -3.17 10.65
C TYR A 9 -3.56 -3.58 10.22
N GLN A 10 -3.04 -2.97 9.16
CA GLN A 10 -1.75 -3.32 8.56
C GLN A 10 -1.06 -2.13 7.88
N LEU A 11 0.26 -2.27 7.72
CA LEU A 11 1.06 -1.52 6.74
C LEU A 11 1.25 -2.40 5.51
N HIS A 12 0.75 -1.95 4.37
CA HIS A 12 0.88 -2.62 3.08
C HIS A 12 1.99 -1.94 2.26
N THR A 13 2.91 -2.73 1.71
CA THR A 13 4.04 -2.23 0.91
C THR A 13 4.00 -2.77 -0.51
N MET A 14 3.95 -1.88 -1.50
CA MET A 14 4.09 -2.26 -2.91
C MET A 14 5.52 -2.04 -3.35
N HIS A 15 6.07 -3.04 -4.04
CA HIS A 15 7.45 -3.08 -4.45
C HIS A 15 7.56 -2.96 -5.96
N VAL A 16 8.61 -2.30 -6.41
CA VAL A 16 8.97 -2.21 -7.82
C VAL A 16 10.28 -2.94 -8.05
N ALA A 17 10.37 -3.63 -9.18
CA ALA A 17 11.63 -4.17 -9.66
C ALA A 17 12.38 -3.07 -10.41
N TYR A 18 13.55 -2.70 -9.93
CA TYR A 18 14.41 -1.71 -10.56
C TYR A 18 15.88 -2.14 -10.47
N ARG A 19 16.56 -2.22 -11.63
CA ARG A 19 17.99 -2.57 -11.74
C ARG A 19 18.40 -3.79 -10.90
N ASN A 20 17.75 -4.93 -11.13
CA ASN A 20 18.00 -6.18 -10.40
C ASN A 20 17.73 -6.13 -8.88
N ALA A 21 17.07 -5.09 -8.37
CA ALA A 21 16.63 -4.99 -6.98
C ALA A 21 15.10 -4.88 -6.91
N VAL A 22 14.54 -5.38 -5.80
CA VAL A 22 13.13 -5.19 -5.44
C VAL A 22 13.10 -4.20 -4.29
N ILE A 23 12.58 -3.01 -4.54
CA ILE A 23 12.54 -1.92 -3.54
C ILE A 23 11.09 -1.55 -3.23
N PRO A 24 10.75 -1.26 -1.96
CA PRO A 24 9.43 -0.76 -1.62
C PRO A 24 9.27 0.67 -2.15
N ALA A 25 8.24 0.89 -2.97
CA ALA A 25 7.93 2.18 -3.57
C ALA A 25 6.72 2.86 -2.93
N VAL A 26 5.77 2.09 -2.40
CA VAL A 26 4.57 2.63 -1.74
C VAL A 26 4.39 1.98 -0.38
N PHE A 27 4.05 2.81 0.62
CA PHE A 27 3.72 2.41 1.97
C PHE A 27 2.33 2.92 2.30
N ALA A 28 1.37 2.01 2.50
CA ALA A 28 -0.04 2.34 2.74
C ALA A 28 -0.53 1.74 4.06
N LEU A 29 -1.08 2.58 4.93
CA LEU A 29 -1.74 2.12 6.16
C LEU A 29 -3.19 1.76 5.82
N LEU A 30 -3.56 0.49 5.98
CA LEU A 30 -4.88 -0.01 5.61
C LEU A 30 -5.72 -0.39 6.84
N PRO A 31 -7.01 -0.04 6.86
CA PRO A 31 -7.88 -0.30 8.00
C PRO A 31 -8.31 -1.76 8.13
N ASN A 32 -8.17 -2.58 7.08
CA ASN A 32 -8.48 -4.02 7.09
C ASN A 32 -7.80 -4.74 5.89
N LYS A 33 -8.13 -6.02 5.70
CA LYS A 33 -7.57 -6.92 4.68
C LYS A 33 -8.60 -7.41 3.65
N ASN A 34 -9.61 -6.59 3.32
CA ASN A 34 -10.61 -6.99 2.32
C ASN A 34 -10.26 -6.48 0.90
N GLN A 35 -10.84 -7.12 -0.13
CA GLN A 35 -10.60 -6.78 -1.54
C GLN A 35 -10.94 -5.33 -1.86
N GLN A 36 -12.06 -4.82 -1.33
CA GLN A 36 -12.51 -3.45 -1.55
C GLN A 36 -11.47 -2.41 -1.09
N THR A 37 -10.80 -2.66 0.03
CA THR A 37 -9.74 -1.77 0.56
C THR A 37 -8.54 -1.73 -0.38
N TYR A 38 -8.14 -2.87 -0.96
CA TYR A 38 -7.05 -2.91 -1.94
C TYR A 38 -7.45 -2.27 -3.27
N GLN A 39 -8.67 -2.50 -3.76
CA GLN A 39 -9.18 -1.86 -4.97
C GLN A 39 -9.19 -0.33 -4.82
N ARG A 40 -9.65 0.17 -3.67
CA ARG A 40 -9.61 1.60 -3.37
C ARG A 40 -8.18 2.13 -3.37
N LEU A 41 -7.24 1.47 -2.68
CA LEU A 41 -5.83 1.89 -2.69
C LEU A 41 -5.28 2.02 -4.11
N ILE A 42 -5.54 1.04 -4.96
CA ILE A 42 -5.03 1.03 -6.35
C ILE A 42 -5.67 2.17 -7.17
N ASN A 43 -6.98 2.37 -7.04
CA ASN A 43 -7.68 3.45 -7.77
C ASN A 43 -7.16 4.83 -7.37
N GLU A 44 -7.00 5.08 -6.06
CA GLU A 44 -6.50 6.38 -5.56
C GLU A 44 -5.05 6.63 -6.02
N LEU A 45 -4.24 5.58 -6.09
CA LEU A 45 -2.88 5.69 -6.64
C LEU A 45 -2.87 5.98 -8.15
N ALA A 46 -3.76 5.36 -8.91
CA ALA A 46 -3.90 5.61 -10.35
C ALA A 46 -4.39 7.03 -10.65
N GLU A 47 -5.21 7.61 -9.78
CA GLU A 47 -5.63 9.01 -9.87
C GLU A 47 -4.50 10.00 -9.56
N LEU A 48 -3.68 9.71 -8.53
CA LEU A 48 -2.56 10.56 -8.13
C LEU A 48 -1.36 10.48 -9.07
N CYS A 49 -1.15 9.32 -9.69
CA CYS A 49 -0.08 9.07 -10.64
C CYS A 49 -0.69 8.46 -11.91
N PRO A 50 -1.30 9.29 -12.78
CA PRO A 50 -1.80 8.82 -14.06
C PRO A 50 -0.63 8.26 -14.86
N LEU A 51 -0.78 7.00 -15.28
CA LEU A 51 0.19 6.27 -16.11
C LEU A 51 0.43 6.94 -17.46
#